data_AF-A0A5E4D562-F1
#
_entry.id   AF-A0A5E4D562-F1
#
_cell.length_a   1.000
_cell.length_b   1.000
_cell.length_c   1.000
_cell.angle_alpha   90.00
_cell.angle_beta   90.00
_cell.angle_gamma   90.00
#
_symmetry.space_group_name_H-M   'P 1'
#
loop_
_entity.id
_entity.type
_entity.pdbx_description
1 polymer ?
#
loop_
_entity_poly.entity_id
_entity_poly.type
_entity_poly.pdbx_seq_one_letter_code
_entity_poly.pdbx_strand_id
1 'polypeptide(L)'
;GGQTALLLGVSYDQEDMVQVLLSCQAEVNLKDHNGFWALVLACHHGNADLVHLLLAHSACDSSLTRSQYGEHIDDDKDDKDDDNNEN
;
A
#
# COMPACT_ATOMS: atom_id res chain seq x y z
N GLY A 1 0.02 9.71 10.76
CA GLY A 1 0.05 8.63 9.76
C GLY A 1 -1.37 8.12 9.63
N GLY A 2 -2.08 8.32 8.53
CA GLY A 2 -1.62 8.35 7.14
C GLY A 2 -2.09 7.11 6.37
N GLN A 3 -2.90 6.23 6.99
CA GLN A 3 -3.62 5.19 6.25
C GLN A 3 -4.67 5.84 5.36
N THR A 4 -4.33 6.06 4.09
CA THR A 4 -5.28 6.49 3.07
C THR A 4 -6.33 5.39 2.91
N ALA A 5 -7.62 5.75 2.99
CA ALA A 5 -8.73 4.79 2.88
C ALA A 5 -8.65 3.92 1.62
N LEU A 6 -8.08 4.45 0.52
CA LEU A 6 -7.86 3.73 -0.73
C LEU A 6 -6.95 2.52 -0.54
N LEU A 7 -5.90 2.71 0.25
CA LEU A 7 -4.87 1.73 0.49
C LEU A 7 -5.38 0.58 1.35
N LEU A 8 -6.25 0.90 2.34
CA LEU A 8 -7.01 -0.11 3.07
C LEU A 8 -7.98 -0.87 2.15
N GLY A 9 -8.70 -0.17 1.27
CA GLY A 9 -9.59 -0.80 0.29
C GLY A 9 -8.86 -1.82 -0.57
N VAL A 10 -7.66 -1.49 -1.05
CA VAL A 10 -6.81 -2.42 -1.81
C VAL A 10 -6.28 -3.56 -0.94
N SER A 11 -5.79 -3.29 0.26
CA SER A 11 -5.28 -4.33 1.17
C SER A 11 -6.34 -5.35 1.58
N TYR A 12 -7.60 -4.94 1.61
CA TYR A 12 -8.75 -5.82 1.88
C TYR A 12 -9.42 -6.36 0.60
N ASP A 13 -8.85 -6.09 -0.57
CA ASP A 13 -9.37 -6.52 -1.88
C ASP A 13 -10.82 -6.06 -2.14
N GLN A 14 -11.19 -4.89 -1.59
CA GLN A 14 -12.54 -4.33 -1.68
C GLN A 14 -12.68 -3.40 -2.87
N GLU A 15 -12.88 -3.98 -4.05
CA GLU A 15 -13.07 -3.25 -5.32
C GLU A 15 -14.17 -2.17 -5.25
N ASP A 16 -15.33 -2.49 -4.67
CA ASP A 16 -16.44 -1.52 -4.51
C ASP A 16 -16.02 -0.29 -3.70
N MET A 17 -15.29 -0.53 -2.60
CA MET A 17 -14.78 0.54 -1.74
C MET A 17 -13.74 1.38 -2.49
N VAL A 18 -12.85 0.73 -3.23
CA VAL A 18 -11.84 1.40 -4.07
C VAL A 18 -12.52 2.26 -5.14
N GLN A 19 -13.55 1.75 -5.84
CA GLN A 19 -14.32 2.52 -6.81
C GLN A 19 -14.96 3.79 -6.22
N VAL A 20 -15.58 3.66 -5.04
CA VAL A 20 -16.20 4.81 -4.36
C VAL A 20 -15.14 5.85 -3.98
N LEU A 21 -14.00 5.42 -3.46
CA LEU A 21 -12.91 6.31 -3.07
C LEU A 21 -12.27 7.01 -4.28
N LEU A 22 -12.07 6.29 -5.37
CA LEU A 22 -11.63 6.85 -6.65
C LEU A 22 -12.65 7.88 -7.17
N SER A 23 -13.95 7.57 -7.09
CA SER A 23 -15.01 8.51 -7.48
C SER A 23 -15.02 9.79 -6.63
N CYS A 24 -14.55 9.71 -5.38
CA CYS A 24 -14.36 10.85 -4.49
C CYS A 24 -13.05 11.63 -4.74
N GLN A 25 -12.32 11.34 -5.83
CA GLN A 25 -11.01 11.94 -6.13
C GLN A 25 -9.97 11.67 -5.03
N ALA A 26 -10.01 10.49 -4.40
CA ALA A 26 -9.00 10.11 -3.43
C ALA A 26 -7.60 10.13 -4.04
N GLU A 27 -6.61 10.54 -3.24
CA GLU A 27 -5.22 10.56 -3.67
C GLU A 27 -4.68 9.13 -3.82
N VAL A 28 -4.43 8.74 -5.08
CA VAL A 28 -3.98 7.39 -5.46
C VAL A 28 -2.46 7.17 -5.35
N ASN A 29 -1.69 8.26 -5.32
CA ASN A 29 -0.21 8.22 -5.29
C ASN A 29 0.36 8.34 -3.87
N LEU A 30 -0.44 8.03 -2.85
CA LEU A 30 0.00 8.10 -1.45
C LEU A 30 0.69 6.82 -0.98
N LYS A 31 1.61 7.03 -0.03
CA LYS A 31 2.28 5.98 0.75
C LYS A 31 1.43 5.40 1.85
N ASP A 32 1.60 4.11 2.12
CA ASP A 32 1.46 3.61 3.48
C ASP A 32 2.73 3.84 4.33
N HIS A 33 2.70 3.37 5.58
CA HIS A 33 3.84 3.46 6.49
C HIS A 33 5.06 2.63 6.05
N ASN A 34 4.85 1.63 5.20
CA ASN A 34 5.89 0.78 4.63
C ASN A 34 6.40 1.34 3.28
N GLY A 35 5.81 2.45 2.80
CA GLY A 35 6.08 2.99 1.48
C GLY A 35 5.29 2.31 0.34
N PHE A 36 4.39 1.37 0.59
CA PHE A 36 3.66 0.76 -0.52
C PHE A 36 2.54 1.66 -1.02
N TRP A 37 2.43 1.80 -2.35
CA TRP A 37 1.33 2.50 -3.00
C TRP A 37 0.19 1.52 -3.24
N ALA A 38 -1.04 2.03 -3.35
CA ALA A 38 -2.21 1.24 -3.72
C ALA A 38 -1.97 0.36 -4.96
N LEU A 39 -1.31 0.89 -6.00
CA LEU A 39 -1.00 0.13 -7.21
C LEU A 39 -0.04 -1.04 -6.97
N VAL A 40 0.99 -0.84 -6.13
CA VAL A 40 1.96 -1.90 -5.80
C VAL A 40 1.29 -3.01 -5.02
N LEU A 41 0.38 -2.68 -4.10
CA LEU A 41 -0.38 -3.67 -3.33
C LEU A 41 -1.34 -4.48 -4.20
N ALA A 42 -2.07 -3.83 -5.10
CA ALA A 42 -2.94 -4.52 -6.06
C ALA A 42 -2.14 -5.49 -6.95
N CYS A 43 -0.96 -5.07 -7.43
CA CYS A 43 -0.03 -5.93 -8.15
C CYS A 43 0.50 -7.09 -7.29
N HIS A 44 0.83 -6.85 -6.02
CA HIS A 44 1.33 -7.87 -5.09
C HIS A 44 0.26 -8.94 -4.79
N HIS A 45 -1.01 -8.52 -4.67
CA HIS A 45 -2.14 -9.42 -4.51
C HIS A 45 -2.45 -10.21 -5.79
N GLY A 46 -2.00 -9.73 -6.95
CA GLY A 46 -2.32 -10.33 -8.24
C GLY A 46 -3.76 -10.03 -8.68
N ASN A 47 -4.43 -9.06 -8.06
CA ASN A 47 -5.77 -8.66 -8.45
C ASN A 47 -5.69 -7.70 -9.65
N ALA A 48 -5.86 -8.25 -10.85
CA ALA A 48 -5.85 -7.50 -12.10
C ALA A 48 -7.00 -6.48 -12.18
N ASP A 49 -8.17 -6.76 -11.59
CA ASP A 49 -9.33 -5.88 -11.62
C ASP A 49 -9.06 -4.61 -10.79
N LEU A 50 -8.45 -4.74 -9.62
CA LEU A 50 -7.97 -3.59 -8.83
C LEU A 50 -6.88 -2.80 -9.56
N VAL A 51 -5.94 -3.48 -10.21
CA VAL A 51 -4.89 -2.82 -11.02
C VAL A 51 -5.53 -2.02 -12.14
N HIS A 52 -6.51 -2.58 -12.85
CA HIS A 52 -7.24 -1.89 -13.90
C HIS A 52 -8.04 -0.70 -13.36
N LEU A 53 -8.69 -0.83 -12.20
CA LEU A 53 -9.42 0.26 -11.55
C LEU A 53 -8.51 1.44 -11.18
N LEU A 54 -7.34 1.15 -10.59
CA LEU A 54 -6.37 2.18 -10.23
C LEU A 54 -5.80 2.86 -11.49
N LEU A 55 -5.39 2.08 -12.50
CA LEU A 55 -4.87 2.60 -13.76
C LEU A 55 -5.90 3.35 -14.61
N ALA A 56 -7.19 3.04 -14.46
CA ALA A 56 -8.27 3.79 -15.08
C ALA A 56 -8.38 5.21 -14.53
N HIS A 57 -7.85 5.45 -13.32
CA HIS A 57 -7.81 6.77 -12.74
C HIS A 57 -6.63 7.58 -13.31
N SER A 58 -6.91 8.72 -13.93
CA SER A 58 -5.91 9.59 -14.59
C SER A 58 -4.85 10.16 -13.64
N ALA A 59 -5.14 10.16 -12.34
CA ALA A 59 -4.17 10.54 -11.31
C ALA A 59 -3.18 9.42 -10.97
N CYS A 60 -3.42 8.18 -11.39
CA CYS A 60 -2.56 7.05 -11.06
C CYS A 60 -1.32 7.07 -11.94
N ASP A 61 -0.17 7.27 -11.32
CA ASP A 61 1.09 7.24 -12.03
C ASP A 61 1.58 5.78 -12.14
N SER A 62 1.41 5.19 -13.32
CA SER A 62 1.88 3.84 -13.64
C SER A 62 3.40 3.70 -13.58
N SER A 63 4.16 4.79 -13.51
CA SER A 63 5.60 4.77 -13.31
C SER A 63 5.99 4.48 -11.86
N LEU A 64 5.06 4.60 -10.91
CA LEU A 64 5.27 4.33 -9.49
C LEU A 64 5.20 2.83 -9.19
N THR A 65 6.02 2.07 -9.89
CA THR A 65 6.21 0.63 -9.67
C THR A 65 7.33 0.40 -8.66
N ARG A 66 7.40 -0.83 -8.11
CA ARG A 66 8.36 -1.29 -7.09
C ARG A 66 9.82 -0.87 -7.32
N SER A 67 10.22 -0.49 -8.53
CA SER A 67 11.58 -0.06 -8.87
C SER A 67 12.10 1.16 -8.10
N GLN A 68 11.27 1.90 -7.36
CA GLN A 68 11.73 2.96 -6.45
C GLN A 68 12.00 2.47 -5.01
N TYR A 69 11.73 1.19 -4.71
CA TYR A 69 11.96 0.53 -3.42
C TYR A 69 13.24 -0.31 -3.47
N GLY A 70 14.39 0.36 -3.46
CA GLY A 70 15.70 -0.29 -3.51
C GLY A 70 16.58 -0.11 -2.26
N GLU A 71 16.34 0.87 -1.39
CA GLU A 71 17.37 1.26 -0.42
C GLU A 71 16.74 1.55 0.96
N HIS A 72 17.16 0.80 1.98
CA HIS A 72 16.90 0.98 3.41
C HIS A 72 15.45 0.94 3.91
N ILE A 73 14.91 -0.26 4.12
CA ILE A 73 14.22 -0.49 5.40
C ILE A 73 15.20 -1.33 6.21
N ASP A 74 15.92 -0.64 7.09
CA ASP A 74 16.80 -1.26 8.05
C ASP A 74 16.03 -2.32 8.84
N ASP A 75 16.61 -3.51 8.86
CA ASP A 75 16.25 -4.67 9.67
C ASP A 75 16.40 -4.40 11.19
N ASP A 76 16.16 -3.17 11.67
CA ASP A 76 16.23 -2.79 13.08
C ASP A 76 14.91 -3.14 13.82
N LYS A 77 14.53 -4.42 13.74
CA LYS A 77 13.75 -5.09 14.80
C LYS A 77 14.56 -6.22 15.43
N ASP A 78 15.85 -6.01 15.61
CA ASP A 78 16.60 -6.68 16.66
C ASP A 78 16.79 -5.67 17.81
N ASP A 79 15.85 -5.68 18.75
CA ASP A 79 16.22 -5.68 20.17
C ASP A 79 15.08 -6.34 20.94
N LYS A 80 15.32 -7.61 21.23
CA LYS A 80 14.58 -8.41 22.20
C LYS A 80 14.87 -7.86 23.59
N ASP A 81 14.19 -6.80 23.98
CA ASP A 81 14.04 -6.48 25.40
C ASP A 81 12.95 -7.40 25.96
N ASP A 82 13.36 -8.55 26.48
CA ASP A 82 12.74 -9.18 27.67
C ASP A 82 13.57 -10.40 28.11
N ASP A 83 14.82 -10.14 28.52
CA ASP A 83 15.45 -10.91 29.59
C ASP A 83 14.74 -10.53 30.91
N ASN A 84 13.55 -11.08 31.13
CA ASN A 84 12.88 -11.04 32.42
C ASN A 84 12.61 -12.47 32.92
N ASN A 85 13.58 -12.96 33.69
CA ASN A 85 13.39 -13.70 34.93
C ASN A 85 12.47 -14.94 34.89
N GLU A 86 13.08 -16.13 34.96
CA GLU A 86 12.91 -17.06 36.10
C GLU A 86 13.73 -18.33 35.85
N ASN A 87 14.87 -18.48 36.54
CA ASN A 87 15.20 -19.63 37.41
C ASN A 87 16.57 -19.47 38.08
#